data_AF-A0A358DBP1-F1
#
_entry.id   AF-A0A358DBP1-F1
#
_cell.length_a   1.000
_cell.length_b   1.000
_cell.length_c   1.000
_cell.angle_alpha   90.00
_cell.angle_beta   90.00
_cell.angle_gamma   90.00
#
_symmetry.space_group_name_H-M   'P 1'
#
loop_
_entity.id
_entity.type
_entity.pdbx_description
1 polymer ?
#
loop_
_entity_poly.entity_id
_entity_poly.type
_entity_poly.pdbx_seq_one_letter_code
_entity_poly.pdbx_strand_id
1 'polypeptide(L)'
;APGPAPSRTADPGEIDATRLATLRMTTPAAVAGLPAISIPLLTVRSPLGAAPVGVCLVSRAGTDIALVRLARRLAALVSTDLSGRTP
;
A
#
# COMPACT_ATOMS: atom_id res chain seq x y z
N ALA A 1 4.69 -9.24 5.93
CA ALA A 1 4.25 -8.05 5.16
C ALA A 1 2.75 -8.17 4.91
N PRO A 2 2.01 -7.07 4.71
CA PRO A 2 0.63 -7.12 4.25
C PRO A 2 0.58 -7.85 2.91
N GLY A 3 -0.54 -8.50 2.63
CA GLY A 3 -0.71 -9.37 1.49
C GLY A 3 -2.18 -9.43 1.07
N PRO A 4 -2.53 -10.33 0.14
CA PRO A 4 -3.92 -10.57 -0.20
C PRO A 4 -4.72 -11.00 1.03
N ALA A 5 -6.04 -10.87 0.96
CA ALA A 5 -6.91 -11.42 1.99
C ALA A 5 -6.60 -12.93 2.18
N PRO A 6 -6.52 -13.42 3.44
CA PRO A 6 -6.29 -14.84 3.69
C PRO A 6 -7.47 -15.65 3.16
N SER A 7 -7.23 -16.93 2.84
CA SER A 7 -8.32 -17.84 2.45
C SER A 7 -9.38 -17.90 3.56
N ARG A 8 -10.65 -18.02 3.18
CA ARG A 8 -11.75 -18.19 4.15
C ARG A 8 -11.66 -19.51 4.92
N THR A 9 -10.90 -20.47 4.38
CA THR A 9 -10.64 -21.79 4.98
C THR A 9 -9.23 -21.90 5.57
N ALA A 10 -8.49 -20.79 5.66
CA ALA A 10 -7.19 -20.78 6.33
C ALA A 10 -7.35 -21.08 7.83
N ASP A 11 -6.28 -21.55 8.45
CA ASP A 11 -6.27 -21.77 9.90
C ASP A 11 -6.52 -20.43 10.64
N PRO A 12 -7.28 -20.41 11.76
CA PRO A 12 -7.55 -19.19 12.50
C PRO A 12 -6.29 -18.38 12.87
N GLY A 13 -5.18 -19.06 13.21
CA GLY A 13 -3.91 -18.42 13.53
C GLY A 13 -3.28 -17.72 12.33
N GLU A 14 -3.40 -18.29 11.12
CA GLU A 14 -2.94 -17.66 9.88
C GLU A 14 -3.75 -16.41 9.54
N ILE A 15 -5.07 -16.48 9.74
CA ILE A 15 -5.96 -15.34 9.52
C ILE A 15 -5.56 -14.20 10.47
N ASP A 16 -5.38 -14.48 11.75
CA ASP A 16 -5.01 -13.46 12.74
C ASP A 16 -3.61 -12.91 12.52
N ALA A 17 -2.64 -13.74 12.12
CA ALA A 17 -1.32 -13.28 11.73
C ALA A 17 -1.38 -12.30 10.54
N THR A 18 -2.21 -12.61 9.52
CA THR A 18 -2.40 -11.74 8.35
C THR A 18 -3.06 -10.42 8.72
N ARG A 19 -4.10 -10.46 9.57
CA ARG A 19 -4.75 -9.25 10.11
C ARG A 19 -3.76 -8.39 10.89
N LEU A 20 -3.01 -8.99 11.81
CA LEU A 20 -2.06 -8.27 12.65
C LEU A 20 -0.94 -7.64 11.81
N ALA A 21 -0.41 -8.35 10.81
CA ALA A 21 0.57 -7.81 9.89
C ALA A 21 0.03 -6.59 9.11
N THR A 22 -1.24 -6.64 8.71
CA THR A 22 -1.92 -5.53 8.02
C THR A 22 -2.10 -4.33 8.94
N LEU A 23 -2.67 -4.55 10.13
CA LEU A 23 -2.95 -3.50 11.11
C LEU A 23 -1.69 -2.81 11.60
N ARG A 24 -0.59 -3.55 11.82
CA ARG A 24 0.71 -2.95 12.17
C ARG A 24 1.20 -1.92 11.17
N MET A 25 0.80 -2.05 9.89
CA MET A 25 1.14 -1.08 8.86
C MET A 25 0.12 0.05 8.70
N THR A 26 -1.17 -0.20 8.88
CA THR A 26 -2.22 0.79 8.58
C THR A 26 -2.70 1.57 9.81
N THR A 27 -2.66 0.96 10.99
CA THR A 27 -3.23 1.51 12.22
C THR A 27 -2.45 2.68 12.82
N PRO A 28 -1.10 2.77 12.76
CA PRO A 28 -0.37 3.86 13.42
C PRO A 28 -0.81 5.25 12.97
N ALA A 29 -1.01 5.47 11.67
CA ALA A 29 -1.45 6.78 11.15
C ALA A 29 -2.86 7.14 11.59
N ALA A 30 -3.78 6.16 11.60
CA ALA A 30 -5.15 6.34 12.04
C ALA A 30 -5.22 6.68 13.54
N VAL A 31 -4.50 5.93 14.38
CA VAL A 31 -4.45 6.17 15.83
C VAL A 31 -3.83 7.54 16.14
N ALA A 32 -2.82 7.95 15.37
CA ALA A 32 -2.20 9.27 15.52
C ALA A 32 -3.01 10.43 14.93
N GLY A 33 -4.15 10.18 14.26
CA GLY A 33 -4.93 11.21 13.59
C GLY A 33 -4.18 11.95 12.47
N LEU A 34 -3.21 11.29 11.85
CA LEU A 34 -2.35 11.89 10.83
C LEU A 34 -2.92 11.71 9.41
N PRO A 35 -2.73 12.69 8.52
CA PRO A 35 -3.06 12.53 7.11
C PRO A 35 -2.29 11.34 6.50
N ALA A 36 -3.02 10.46 5.81
CA ALA A 36 -2.45 9.30 5.14
C ALA A 36 -3.14 9.06 3.79
N ILE A 37 -2.37 8.66 2.77
CA ILE A 37 -2.88 8.27 1.45
C ILE A 37 -2.17 7.01 0.96
N SER A 38 -2.94 6.04 0.47
CA SER A 38 -2.41 4.81 -0.14
C SER A 38 -2.51 4.91 -1.66
N ILE A 39 -1.40 4.66 -2.35
CA ILE A 39 -1.30 4.73 -3.81
C ILE A 39 -0.65 3.47 -4.38
N PRO A 40 -1.18 2.89 -5.48
CA PRO A 40 -0.60 1.71 -6.12
C PRO A 40 0.66 2.10 -6.91
N LEU A 41 1.82 1.94 -6.29
CA LEU A 41 3.10 2.33 -6.92
C LEU A 41 3.93 1.13 -7.38
N LEU A 42 3.64 -0.07 -6.89
CA LEU A 42 4.47 -1.24 -7.13
C LEU A 42 3.63 -2.37 -7.73
N THR A 43 4.28 -3.34 -8.37
CA THR A 43 3.66 -4.56 -8.87
C THR A 43 4.56 -5.74 -8.53
N VAL A 44 3.96 -6.84 -8.08
CA VAL A 44 4.66 -8.10 -7.77
C VAL A 44 4.06 -9.24 -8.58
N ARG A 45 4.83 -10.30 -8.81
CA ARG A 45 4.27 -11.53 -9.37
C ARG A 45 3.46 -12.26 -8.32
N SER A 46 2.31 -12.80 -8.71
CA SER A 46 1.47 -13.65 -7.87
C SER A 46 0.98 -14.88 -8.65
N PRO A 47 0.44 -15.90 -7.98
CA PRO A 47 -0.15 -17.07 -8.65
C PRO A 47 -1.31 -16.73 -9.60
N LEU A 48 -1.96 -15.57 -9.41
CA LEU A 48 -3.07 -15.10 -10.25
C LEU A 48 -2.63 -14.07 -11.31
N GLY A 49 -1.31 -13.89 -11.51
CA GLY A 49 -0.74 -12.89 -12.40
C GLY A 49 -0.11 -11.72 -11.65
N ALA A 50 0.20 -10.65 -12.37
CA ALA A 50 0.79 -9.45 -11.78
C ALA A 50 -0.20 -8.78 -10.82
N ALA A 51 0.22 -8.55 -9.58
CA ALA A 51 -0.61 -7.99 -8.52
C ALA A 51 -0.09 -6.61 -8.08
N PRO A 52 -0.96 -5.59 -7.97
CA PRO A 52 -0.55 -4.27 -7.51
C PRO A 52 -0.22 -4.28 -6.02
N VAL A 53 0.80 -3.51 -5.63
CA VAL A 53 1.18 -3.26 -4.25
C VAL A 53 1.12 -1.77 -3.97
N GLY A 54 0.31 -1.40 -2.98
CA GLY A 54 0.14 -0.05 -2.51
C GLY A 54 1.28 0.40 -1.58
N VAL A 55 1.67 1.66 -1.70
CA VAL A 55 2.53 2.35 -0.73
C VAL A 55 1.67 3.38 0.00
N CYS A 56 1.68 3.34 1.32
CA CYS A 56 1.00 4.33 2.15
C CYS A 56 1.99 5.44 2.54
N LEU A 57 1.61 6.67 2.26
CA LEU A 57 2.35 7.87 2.64
C LEU A 57 1.62 8.53 3.80
N VAL A 58 2.36 8.91 4.83
CA VAL A 58 1.84 9.62 6.02
C VAL A 58 2.58 10.94 6.14
N SER A 59 1.87 12.01 6.50
CA SER A 59 2.46 13.32 6.70
C SER A 59 2.05 13.95 8.03
N ARG A 60 2.60 15.13 8.33
CA ARG A 60 2.19 15.91 9.51
C ARG A 60 0.77 16.46 9.36
N ALA A 61 0.10 16.74 10.47
CA ALA A 61 -1.21 17.40 10.46
C ALA A 61 -1.21 18.71 9.64
N GLY A 62 -2.33 18.96 8.93
CA GLY A 62 -2.55 20.15 8.11
C GLY A 62 -1.74 20.20 6.82
N THR A 63 -1.36 19.05 6.24
CA THR A 63 -0.57 18.98 4.99
C THR A 63 -1.20 18.16 3.88
N ASP A 64 -2.49 17.89 3.97
CA ASP A 64 -3.27 17.01 3.08
C ASP A 64 -3.03 17.33 1.60
N ILE A 65 -3.08 18.62 1.22
CA ILE A 65 -2.83 19.05 -0.16
C ILE A 65 -1.38 18.80 -0.58
N ALA A 66 -0.41 19.00 0.30
CA ALA A 66 0.99 18.72 0.01
C ALA A 66 1.24 17.21 -0.14
N LEU A 67 0.58 16.39 0.69
CA LEU A 67 0.61 14.94 0.63
C LEU A 67 0.04 14.43 -0.70
N VAL A 68 -1.12 14.95 -1.14
CA VAL A 68 -1.71 14.62 -2.45
C VAL A 68 -0.79 15.03 -3.60
N ARG A 69 -0.18 16.22 -3.54
CA ARG A 69 0.77 16.67 -4.57
C ARG A 69 1.99 15.77 -4.64
N LEU A 70 2.52 15.31 -3.50
CA LEU A 70 3.62 14.36 -3.45
C LEU A 70 3.22 13.01 -4.04
N ALA A 71 2.08 12.46 -3.63
CA ALA A 71 1.53 11.21 -4.14
C ALA A 71 1.42 11.21 -5.67
N ARG A 72 0.88 12.29 -6.25
CA ARG A 72 0.78 12.45 -7.71
C ARG A 72 2.14 12.50 -8.40
N ARG A 73 3.12 13.21 -7.84
CA ARG A 73 4.48 13.26 -8.40
C ARG A 73 5.14 11.89 -8.39
N LEU A 74 5.01 11.14 -7.28
CA LEU A 74 5.56 9.78 -7.18
C LEU A 74 4.89 8.84 -8.18
N ALA A 75 3.56 8.89 -8.32
CA ALA A 75 2.84 8.09 -9.31
C ALA A 75 3.30 8.39 -10.75
N ALA A 76 3.52 9.66 -11.09
CA ALA A 76 4.02 10.06 -12.41
C ALA A 76 5.45 9.55 -12.66
N LEU A 77 6.34 9.66 -11.66
CA LEU A 77 7.73 9.17 -11.75
C LEU A 77 7.77 7.67 -12.00
N VAL A 78 6.99 6.89 -11.25
CA VAL A 78 6.99 5.43 -11.36
C VAL A 78 6.31 4.94 -12.65
N SER A 79 5.25 5.64 -13.10
CA SER A 79 4.60 5.30 -14.38
C SER A 79 5.51 5.54 -15.59
N THR A 80 6.39 6.54 -15.50
CA THR A 80 7.36 6.85 -16.56
C THR A 80 8.42 5.74 -16.67
N ASP A 81 8.87 5.16 -15.55
CA ASP A 81 9.81 4.04 -15.52
C ASP A 81 9.21 2.76 -16.13
N LEU A 82 7.93 2.47 -15.83
CA LEU A 82 7.22 1.33 -16.42
C LEU A 82 7.01 1.45 -17.94
N SER A 83 7.00 2.67 -18.48
CA SER A 83 6.86 2.92 -19.92
C SER A 83 8.18 2.71 -20.70
N GLY A 84 9.33 2.72 -20.01
CA GLY A 84 10.66 2.48 -20.59
C GLY A 84 11.10 1.01 -20.55
N ARG A 85 10.45 0.17 -19.76
CA ARG A 85 10.60 -1.29 -19.77
C ARG A 85 9.70 -1.90 -20.83
N THR A 86 10.17 -1.95 -22.08
CA THR A 86 9.57 -2.84 -23.09
C THR A 86 9.80 -4.31 -22.68
N PRO A 87 8.82 -5.21 -22.91
CA PRO A 87 8.99 -6.64 -22.66
C PRO A 87 10.03 -7.27 -23.59
#